data_AF-A0A5B3H0X2-F1
#
_entry.id   AF-A0A5B3H0X2-F1
#
_cell.length_a   1.000
_cell.length_b   1.000
_cell.length_c   1.000
_cell.angle_alpha   90.00
_cell.angle_beta   90.00
_cell.angle_gamma   90.00
#
_symmetry.space_group_name_H-M   'P 1'
#
loop_
_entity.id
_entity.type
_entity.pdbx_description
1 polymer ?
#
loop_
_entity_poly.entity_id
_entity_poly.type
_entity_poly.pdbx_seq_one_letter_code
_entity_poly.pdbx_strand_id
1 'polypeptide(L)'
;MNKLTVFCAVACLTTSAAAQNYPDLYEILDRQKGQSLIEIPKGTYTLDVRNNGPYKFHNLTDVHINGNGSTVICNNQEQAFSFYNCVRVELRDLTIDYDPLCFTQGEITAVAEDGSWFDVRIDKGYPVTGLAANRVQFYDPQTRLLKRNSITTYTSNYSELKQLGHNLFRAVKNGTWSAGEQVGDLVVMDVKTDKPNAGVHTIMLNKCYNTKLENVTVYGSNTFSFFEKEGYANEYKNCVVDRGPMPQGIAPRLRSGNADGIHSSQARKGPTVTECKVGHNGDDCIIVCGRSFPVGSADAAKRTIDLVTRETHPVFRRGDRLVVVGYDGKRKGELRLVSINRFDPTEEQRNAVTRGYPSLLSKPSYKLGFRLKVKQMPFEIGPGDVVFNADAVGSGFLVKDNEVGHVRSRGILIKGIDGVVSSNKITGCAMQGILMSPEIEWMGGGFSSNVQIVGNTIEECMFERGNPRLPPGALSLFYITGDAKVADPGAFMNITVQKNKVTDCPYPAIVVTSVDGLKMSDNEVENSKEVTRNHGKRYGADTGAPIWEKNNVKK
;
A
#
# COMPACT_ATOMS: atom_id res chain seq x y z
N MET A 1 44.84 10.14 -23.62
CA MET A 1 43.85 10.44 -22.56
C MET A 1 43.03 9.18 -22.34
N ASN A 2 43.36 8.44 -21.29
CA ASN A 2 42.81 7.13 -20.96
C ASN A 2 41.36 7.25 -20.48
N LYS A 3 40.43 6.56 -21.17
CA LYS A 3 39.12 6.21 -20.61
C LYS A 3 39.28 4.89 -19.87
N LEU A 4 39.21 4.94 -18.55
CA LEU A 4 39.18 3.76 -17.69
C LEU A 4 37.76 3.20 -17.69
N THR A 5 37.54 2.09 -18.39
CA THR A 5 36.31 1.30 -18.29
C THR A 5 36.42 0.45 -17.03
N VAL A 6 35.66 0.80 -15.99
CA VAL A 6 35.56 -0.01 -14.77
C VAL A 6 34.66 -1.21 -15.06
N PHE A 7 35.27 -2.38 -15.20
CA PHE A 7 34.56 -3.67 -15.17
C PHE A 7 34.25 -4.01 -13.71
N CYS A 8 32.97 -3.94 -13.31
CA CYS A 8 32.49 -4.58 -12.10
C CYS A 8 32.44 -6.09 -12.36
N ALA A 9 33.36 -6.84 -11.74
CA ALA A 9 33.30 -8.29 -11.71
C ALA A 9 32.11 -8.74 -10.85
N VAL A 10 31.05 -9.22 -11.49
CA VAL A 10 29.98 -9.95 -10.83
C VAL A 10 30.49 -11.36 -10.57
N ALA A 11 30.74 -11.70 -9.31
CA ALA A 11 31.07 -13.07 -8.92
C ALA A 11 29.85 -13.96 -9.15
N CYS A 12 30.03 -15.01 -9.96
CA CYS A 12 29.04 -16.05 -10.18
C CYS A 12 28.73 -16.78 -8.87
N LEU A 13 27.51 -16.61 -8.35
CA LEU A 13 27.01 -17.33 -7.16
C LEU A 13 25.96 -18.34 -7.63
N THR A 14 26.30 -19.63 -7.66
CA THR A 14 25.40 -20.74 -8.04
C THR A 14 24.82 -21.48 -6.83
N THR A 15 24.88 -20.89 -5.63
CA THR A 15 24.36 -21.48 -4.39
C THR A 15 23.36 -20.53 -3.74
N SER A 16 22.26 -21.05 -3.20
CA SER A 16 21.36 -20.28 -2.33
C SER A 16 22.16 -19.64 -1.19
N ALA A 17 21.79 -18.45 -0.74
CA ALA A 17 22.43 -17.76 0.38
C ALA A 17 22.35 -18.58 1.68
N ALA A 18 21.33 -19.44 1.84
CA ALA A 18 21.24 -20.40 2.93
C ALA A 18 22.40 -21.41 3.00
N ALA A 19 23.20 -21.56 1.91
CA ALA A 19 24.40 -22.38 1.89
C ALA A 19 25.69 -21.57 2.15
N GLN A 20 25.61 -20.23 2.28
CA GLN A 20 26.74 -19.36 2.55
C GLN A 20 26.70 -18.83 3.99
N ASN A 21 27.72 -19.16 4.77
CA ASN A 21 27.90 -18.65 6.13
C ASN A 21 28.38 -17.19 6.11
N TYR A 22 27.49 -16.25 5.77
CA TYR A 22 27.78 -14.83 5.96
C TYR A 22 27.85 -14.48 7.46
N PRO A 23 28.63 -13.47 7.85
CA PRO A 23 28.63 -13.00 9.23
C PRO A 23 27.24 -12.53 9.67
N ASP A 24 26.92 -12.73 10.94
CA ASP A 24 25.65 -12.24 11.52
C ASP A 24 25.71 -10.74 11.74
N LEU A 25 24.74 -10.02 11.15
CA LEU A 25 24.61 -8.57 11.31
C LEU A 25 24.31 -8.16 12.76
N TYR A 26 23.63 -9.01 13.54
CA TYR A 26 23.34 -8.72 14.95
C TYR A 26 24.62 -8.38 15.72
N GLU A 27 25.69 -9.16 15.56
CA GLU A 27 26.94 -8.94 16.28
C GLU A 27 27.58 -7.58 15.95
N ILE A 28 27.50 -7.15 14.69
CA ILE A 28 28.08 -5.89 14.24
C ILE A 28 27.31 -4.71 14.81
N LEU A 29 25.97 -4.79 14.80
CA LEU A 29 25.11 -3.75 15.34
C LEU A 29 25.20 -3.69 16.89
N ASP A 30 25.26 -4.85 17.55
CA ASP A 30 25.28 -4.94 19.01
C ASP A 30 26.56 -4.33 19.62
N ARG A 31 27.71 -4.51 18.97
CA ARG A 31 28.99 -3.92 19.39
C ARG A 31 28.99 -2.39 19.32
N GLN A 32 28.04 -1.80 18.59
CA GLN A 32 27.95 -0.35 18.36
C GLN A 32 26.74 0.29 19.07
N LYS A 33 26.05 -0.45 19.95
CA LYS A 33 24.95 0.09 20.76
C LYS A 33 25.43 1.28 21.59
N GLY A 34 24.62 2.34 21.60
CA GLY A 34 24.91 3.59 22.32
C GLY A 34 25.80 4.58 21.56
N GLN A 35 26.33 4.22 20.39
CA GLN A 35 27.07 5.15 19.54
C GLN A 35 26.11 6.02 18.71
N SER A 36 26.51 7.26 18.42
CA SER A 36 25.81 8.16 17.50
C SER A 36 26.08 7.83 16.02
N LEU A 37 27.10 7.01 15.76
CA LEU A 37 27.44 6.50 14.44
C LEU A 37 27.57 4.97 14.52
N ILE A 38 26.79 4.28 13.69
CA ILE A 38 26.84 2.82 13.51
C ILE A 38 27.32 2.55 12.10
N GLU A 39 28.48 1.92 11.96
CA GLU A 39 29.09 1.55 10.69
C GLU A 39 28.92 0.06 10.45
N ILE A 40 28.23 -0.30 9.37
CA ILE A 40 28.21 -1.66 8.84
C ILE A 40 29.29 -1.70 7.75
N PRO A 41 30.43 -2.39 7.97
CA PRO A 41 31.45 -2.50 6.94
C PRO A 41 30.86 -3.08 5.65
N LYS A 42 31.35 -2.64 4.49
CA LYS A 42 30.82 -3.14 3.21
C LYS A 42 30.93 -4.67 3.13
N GLY A 43 29.81 -5.35 2.99
CA GLY A 43 29.77 -6.80 2.86
C GLY A 43 28.37 -7.36 2.63
N THR A 44 28.28 -8.68 2.64
CA THR A 44 26.99 -9.40 2.71
C THR A 44 26.88 -10.04 4.08
N TYR A 45 25.73 -9.86 4.72
CA TYR A 45 25.45 -10.32 6.07
C TYR A 45 24.17 -11.12 6.11
N THR A 46 24.12 -12.12 6.98
CA THR A 46 22.86 -12.73 7.38
C THR A 46 22.27 -11.94 8.54
N LEU A 47 20.97 -11.68 8.52
CA LEU A 47 20.23 -11.24 9.71
C LEU A 47 19.39 -12.43 10.20
N ASP A 48 19.78 -13.01 11.34
CA ASP A 48 19.11 -14.19 11.92
C ASP A 48 17.77 -13.82 12.57
N VAL A 49 16.81 -13.46 11.73
CA VAL A 49 15.46 -13.12 12.16
C VAL A 49 14.67 -14.34 12.62
N ARG A 50 15.01 -15.54 12.12
CA ARG A 50 14.35 -16.79 12.56
C ARG A 50 14.49 -16.98 14.07
N ASN A 51 15.72 -16.89 14.58
CA ASN A 51 16.00 -17.14 15.99
C ASN A 51 15.84 -15.87 16.86
N ASN A 52 16.25 -14.70 16.35
CA ASN A 52 16.29 -13.47 17.16
C ASN A 52 15.09 -12.54 16.97
N GLY A 53 14.26 -12.78 15.93
CA GLY A 53 13.22 -11.84 15.49
C GLY A 53 13.80 -10.63 14.74
N PRO A 54 13.04 -9.54 14.56
CA PRO A 54 13.57 -8.33 13.93
C PRO A 54 14.64 -7.66 14.80
N TYR A 55 15.63 -7.01 14.17
CA TYR A 55 16.56 -6.16 14.89
C TYR A 55 15.86 -4.84 15.27
N LYS A 56 15.94 -4.48 16.55
CA LYS A 56 15.14 -3.39 17.13
C LYS A 56 16.01 -2.20 17.52
N PHE A 57 15.76 -1.07 16.89
CA PHE A 57 16.27 0.23 17.26
C PHE A 57 15.23 0.97 18.10
N HIS A 58 15.48 1.15 19.39
CA HIS A 58 14.53 1.75 20.32
C HIS A 58 15.08 3.04 20.93
N ASN A 59 14.25 4.09 20.98
CA ASN A 59 14.56 5.35 21.67
C ASN A 59 15.87 6.01 21.24
N LEU A 60 16.30 5.79 20.00
CA LEU A 60 17.51 6.42 19.47
C LEU A 60 17.24 7.89 19.16
N THR A 61 18.21 8.74 19.46
CA THR A 61 18.18 10.17 19.15
C THR A 61 19.52 10.56 18.57
N ASP A 62 19.54 11.25 17.42
CA ASP A 62 20.76 11.71 16.75
C ASP A 62 21.74 10.57 16.38
N VAL A 63 21.23 9.54 15.69
CA VAL A 63 22.03 8.36 15.27
C VAL A 63 22.06 8.21 13.76
N HIS A 64 23.26 8.04 13.21
CA HIS A 64 23.48 7.70 11.80
C HIS A 64 23.89 6.23 11.67
N ILE A 65 23.21 5.49 10.80
CA ILE A 65 23.46 4.08 10.51
C ILE A 65 23.90 3.97 9.05
N ASN A 66 25.19 3.72 8.85
CA ASN A 66 25.82 3.65 7.54
C ASN A 66 25.94 2.18 7.11
N GLY A 67 25.17 1.80 6.09
CA GLY A 67 25.22 0.48 5.49
C GLY A 67 26.44 0.26 4.58
N ASN A 68 27.10 1.33 4.12
CA ASN A 68 28.25 1.30 3.21
C ASN A 68 28.05 0.45 1.93
N GLY A 69 26.82 0.38 1.44
CA GLY A 69 26.43 -0.43 0.29
C GLY A 69 26.35 -1.93 0.58
N SER A 70 26.16 -2.32 1.84
CA SER A 70 26.06 -3.72 2.26
C SER A 70 24.74 -4.35 1.84
N THR A 71 24.75 -5.68 1.75
CA THR A 71 23.56 -6.51 1.54
C THR A 71 23.24 -7.30 2.79
N VAL A 72 21.97 -7.32 3.19
CA VAL A 72 21.45 -8.06 4.33
C VAL A 72 20.47 -9.10 3.82
N ILE A 73 20.73 -10.37 4.14
CA ILE A 73 19.84 -11.48 3.81
C ILE A 73 19.16 -11.96 5.09
N CYS A 74 17.84 -11.77 5.17
CA CYS A 74 17.03 -12.33 6.24
C CYS A 74 16.83 -13.84 6.03
N ASN A 75 17.12 -14.64 7.06
CA ASN A 75 17.02 -16.11 6.99
C ASN A 75 15.61 -16.68 7.22
N ASN A 76 14.58 -15.83 7.28
CA ASN A 76 13.17 -16.21 7.41
C ASN A 76 12.26 -15.09 6.88
N GLN A 77 11.04 -15.41 6.43
CA GLN A 77 10.08 -14.45 5.85
C GLN A 77 9.39 -13.59 6.92
N GLU A 78 10.15 -12.76 7.62
CA GLU A 78 9.66 -11.88 8.68
C GLU A 78 10.32 -10.49 8.70
N GLN A 79 9.98 -9.65 9.67
CA GLN A 79 10.51 -8.29 9.76
C GLN A 79 12.03 -8.27 9.94
N ALA A 80 12.71 -7.40 9.19
CA ALA A 80 14.14 -7.19 9.29
C ALA A 80 14.45 -6.15 10.38
N PHE A 81 13.98 -4.92 10.21
CA PHE A 81 14.29 -3.80 11.11
C PHE A 81 13.04 -3.16 11.69
N SER A 82 13.07 -2.91 13.00
CA SER A 82 12.05 -2.17 13.72
C SER A 82 12.68 -0.93 14.36
N PHE A 83 12.19 0.25 14.01
CA PHE A 83 12.50 1.50 14.69
C PHE A 83 11.29 1.90 15.52
N TYR A 84 11.50 2.08 16.83
CA TYR A 84 10.45 2.49 17.75
C TYR A 84 10.87 3.72 18.54
N ASN A 85 10.06 4.77 18.45
CA ASN A 85 10.26 6.01 19.21
C ASN A 85 11.63 6.66 18.96
N CYS A 86 12.12 6.62 17.72
CA CYS A 86 13.39 7.22 17.32
C CYS A 86 13.20 8.65 16.81
N VAL A 87 14.19 9.51 17.05
CA VAL A 87 14.15 10.93 16.67
C VAL A 87 15.45 11.30 15.96
N ARG A 88 15.39 11.88 14.75
CA ARG A 88 16.60 12.25 13.98
C ARG A 88 17.56 11.06 13.81
N VAL A 89 17.03 9.98 13.25
CA VAL A 89 17.81 8.78 12.91
C VAL A 89 17.89 8.67 11.39
N GLU A 90 19.07 8.36 10.88
CA GLU A 90 19.30 8.12 9.46
C GLU A 90 19.79 6.68 9.24
N LEU A 91 19.16 5.95 8.32
CA LEU A 91 19.68 4.70 7.79
C LEU A 91 19.96 4.90 6.30
N ARG A 92 21.19 4.59 5.87
CA ARG A 92 21.57 4.74 4.46
C ARG A 92 22.39 3.62 3.87
N ASP A 93 22.36 3.53 2.55
CA ASP A 93 23.21 2.67 1.71
C ASP A 93 23.14 1.19 2.11
N LEU A 94 21.94 0.61 2.12
CA LEU A 94 21.69 -0.77 2.54
C LEU A 94 20.73 -1.48 1.60
N THR A 95 21.02 -2.74 1.26
CA THR A 95 20.12 -3.62 0.52
C THR A 95 19.60 -4.73 1.43
N ILE A 96 18.31 -5.03 1.37
CA ILE A 96 17.67 -6.10 2.15
C ILE A 96 16.97 -7.08 1.21
N ASP A 97 17.19 -8.36 1.44
CA ASP A 97 16.53 -9.45 0.74
C ASP A 97 16.32 -10.67 1.66
N TYR A 98 15.72 -11.73 1.14
CA TYR A 98 15.31 -12.90 1.91
C TYR A 98 15.77 -14.19 1.26
N ASP A 99 16.28 -15.11 2.06
CA ASP A 99 16.46 -16.52 1.67
C ASP A 99 16.02 -17.43 2.82
N PRO A 100 14.88 -18.16 2.70
CA PRO A 100 14.06 -18.28 1.48
C PRO A 100 13.29 -17.00 1.13
N LEU A 101 12.94 -16.83 -0.14
CA LEU A 101 12.11 -15.71 -0.61
C LEU A 101 10.73 -15.66 0.06
N CYS A 102 10.17 -14.45 0.17
CA CYS A 102 8.83 -14.22 0.73
C CYS A 102 7.67 -14.63 -0.19
N PHE A 103 7.97 -15.05 -1.41
CA PHE A 103 7.01 -15.50 -2.42
C PHE A 103 7.62 -16.65 -3.21
N THR A 104 6.74 -17.34 -3.93
CA THR A 104 7.13 -18.34 -4.93
C THR A 104 6.53 -17.98 -6.28
N GLN A 105 7.06 -18.58 -7.33
CA GLN A 105 6.52 -18.46 -8.67
C GLN A 105 6.64 -19.77 -9.45
N GLY A 106 5.83 -19.91 -10.49
CA GLY A 106 5.88 -21.06 -11.37
C GLY A 106 5.01 -20.90 -12.60
N GLU A 107 4.94 -21.95 -13.40
CA GLU A 107 4.16 -22.01 -14.64
C GLU A 107 2.91 -22.88 -14.45
N ILE A 108 1.78 -22.45 -15.01
CA ILE A 108 0.58 -23.30 -15.10
C ILE A 108 0.82 -24.42 -16.11
N THR A 109 0.84 -25.66 -15.65
CA THR A 109 1.07 -26.83 -16.51
C THR A 109 -0.18 -27.58 -16.92
N ALA A 110 -1.30 -27.36 -16.22
CA ALA A 110 -2.59 -27.94 -16.55
C ALA A 110 -3.72 -27.07 -16.02
N VAL A 111 -4.85 -27.05 -16.73
CA VAL A 111 -6.10 -26.45 -16.30
C VAL A 111 -7.20 -27.49 -16.52
N ALA A 112 -8.11 -27.64 -15.56
CA ALA A 112 -9.24 -28.54 -15.69
C ALA A 112 -10.12 -28.15 -16.89
N GLU A 113 -10.72 -29.11 -17.59
CA GLU A 113 -11.64 -28.84 -18.72
C GLU A 113 -12.82 -27.96 -18.29
N ASP A 114 -13.33 -28.15 -17.07
CA ASP A 114 -14.40 -27.36 -16.47
C ASP A 114 -13.90 -26.08 -15.77
N GLY A 115 -12.58 -25.82 -15.79
CA GLY A 115 -11.93 -24.70 -15.13
C GLY A 115 -11.93 -24.74 -13.60
N SER A 116 -12.26 -25.87 -12.96
CA SER A 116 -12.37 -26.00 -11.50
C SER A 116 -11.03 -25.96 -10.75
N TRP A 117 -9.92 -26.23 -11.43
CA TRP A 117 -8.58 -26.16 -10.86
C TRP A 117 -7.52 -25.88 -11.94
N PHE A 118 -6.33 -25.49 -11.49
CA PHE A 118 -5.12 -25.45 -12.31
C PHE A 118 -3.91 -25.95 -11.51
N ASP A 119 -2.97 -26.58 -12.20
CA ASP A 119 -1.72 -27.06 -11.64
C ASP A 119 -0.60 -26.07 -11.96
N VAL A 120 0.19 -25.71 -10.94
CA VAL A 120 1.36 -24.85 -11.05
C VAL A 120 2.61 -25.66 -10.71
N ARG A 121 3.58 -25.64 -11.63
CA ARG A 121 4.92 -26.17 -11.39
C ARG A 121 5.83 -25.03 -10.95
N ILE A 122 6.30 -25.10 -9.71
CA ILE A 122 7.16 -24.09 -9.10
C ILE A 122 8.55 -24.11 -9.75
N ASP A 123 9.05 -22.91 -10.07
CA ASP A 123 10.35 -22.67 -10.67
C ASP A 123 11.48 -23.17 -9.76
N LYS A 124 12.55 -23.69 -10.37
CA LYS A 124 13.78 -24.05 -9.64
C LYS A 124 14.29 -22.83 -8.86
N GLY A 125 14.68 -23.02 -7.60
CA GLY A 125 15.24 -21.96 -6.75
C GLY A 125 14.20 -21.10 -6.03
N TYR A 126 12.91 -21.38 -6.21
CA TYR A 126 11.83 -20.75 -5.45
C TYR A 126 11.29 -21.67 -4.35
N PRO A 127 10.74 -21.11 -3.25
CA PRO A 127 10.20 -21.93 -2.16
C PRO A 127 9.09 -22.88 -2.62
N VAL A 128 9.15 -24.12 -2.15
CA VAL A 128 8.14 -25.18 -2.35
C VAL A 128 7.43 -25.57 -1.05
N THR A 129 7.67 -24.84 0.03
CA THR A 129 7.02 -25.00 1.33
C THR A 129 6.42 -23.68 1.77
N GLY A 130 5.38 -23.72 2.61
CA GLY A 130 4.73 -22.50 3.11
C GLY A 130 3.89 -21.74 2.08
N LEU A 131 3.62 -22.34 0.90
CA LEU A 131 2.82 -21.70 -0.14
C LEU A 131 1.41 -21.35 0.36
N ALA A 132 0.96 -20.15 0.05
CA ALA A 132 -0.39 -19.70 0.38
C ALA A 132 -1.04 -18.98 -0.80
N ALA A 133 -2.27 -19.36 -1.11
CA ALA A 133 -3.14 -18.66 -2.06
C ALA A 133 -3.77 -17.39 -1.44
N ASN A 134 -3.01 -16.66 -0.63
CA ASN A 134 -3.43 -15.38 -0.03
C ASN A 134 -3.63 -14.30 -1.10
N ARG A 135 -2.71 -14.29 -2.08
CA ARG A 135 -2.70 -13.39 -3.21
C ARG A 135 -2.04 -14.08 -4.39
N VAL A 136 -2.87 -14.53 -5.33
CA VAL A 136 -2.40 -15.19 -6.54
C VAL A 136 -2.51 -14.21 -7.70
N GLN A 137 -1.38 -14.00 -8.38
CA GLN A 137 -1.25 -13.10 -9.51
C GLN A 137 -0.82 -13.88 -10.74
N PHE A 138 -1.37 -13.53 -11.89
CA PHE A 138 -1.11 -14.18 -13.17
C PHE A 138 -0.28 -13.23 -14.05
N TYR A 139 0.69 -13.79 -14.74
CA TYR A 139 1.68 -13.07 -15.53
C TYR A 139 1.74 -13.66 -16.92
N ASP A 140 1.90 -12.78 -17.90
CA ASP A 140 2.10 -13.17 -19.29
C ASP A 140 3.51 -13.77 -19.45
N PRO A 141 3.66 -14.97 -20.06
CA PRO A 141 4.94 -15.66 -20.11
C PRO A 141 5.98 -15.00 -21.03
N GLN A 142 5.53 -14.22 -22.02
CA GLN A 142 6.43 -13.58 -22.99
C GLN A 142 7.02 -12.29 -22.42
N THR A 143 6.15 -11.42 -21.91
CA THR A 143 6.53 -10.12 -21.35
C THR A 143 7.00 -10.22 -19.90
N ARG A 144 6.60 -11.29 -19.18
CA ARG A 144 6.81 -11.46 -17.73
C ARG A 144 6.22 -10.32 -16.90
N LEU A 145 5.22 -9.63 -17.42
CA LEU A 145 4.44 -8.60 -16.73
C LEU A 145 3.09 -9.17 -16.29
N LEU A 146 2.39 -8.46 -15.39
CA LEU A 146 1.04 -8.83 -14.98
C LEU A 146 0.13 -9.00 -16.20
N LYS A 147 -0.60 -10.11 -16.22
CA LYS A 147 -1.46 -10.46 -17.35
C LYS A 147 -2.57 -9.42 -17.50
N ARG A 148 -2.66 -8.80 -18.68
CA ARG A 148 -3.73 -7.83 -18.99
C ARG A 148 -5.09 -8.52 -19.04
N ASN A 149 -6.17 -7.78 -18.71
CA ASN A 149 -7.54 -8.32 -18.65
C ASN A 149 -7.70 -9.54 -17.71
N SER A 150 -6.85 -9.63 -16.69
CA SER A 150 -6.90 -10.64 -15.63
C SER A 150 -7.44 -10.04 -14.33
N ILE A 151 -7.43 -10.82 -13.25
CA ILE A 151 -7.73 -10.39 -11.87
C ILE A 151 -6.67 -10.95 -10.92
N THR A 152 -6.45 -10.26 -9.80
CA THR A 152 -5.79 -10.88 -8.64
C THR A 152 -6.82 -11.63 -7.81
N THR A 153 -6.49 -12.85 -7.39
CA THR A 153 -7.36 -13.68 -6.54
C THR A 153 -6.79 -13.83 -5.13
N TYR A 154 -7.65 -14.19 -4.19
CA TYR A 154 -7.35 -14.24 -2.76
C TYR A 154 -7.77 -15.58 -2.16
N THR A 155 -7.50 -15.80 -0.87
CA THR A 155 -7.80 -17.09 -0.20
C THR A 155 -9.24 -17.55 -0.40
N SER A 156 -10.22 -16.63 -0.39
CA SER A 156 -11.64 -16.98 -0.58
C SER A 156 -11.97 -17.54 -1.96
N ASN A 157 -11.09 -17.34 -2.96
CA ASN A 157 -11.21 -17.90 -4.30
C ASN A 157 -10.79 -19.37 -4.38
N TYR A 158 -10.19 -19.93 -3.34
CA TYR A 158 -9.66 -21.30 -3.37
C TYR A 158 -10.24 -22.12 -2.23
N SER A 159 -10.66 -23.34 -2.53
CA SER A 159 -11.08 -24.32 -1.53
C SER A 159 -9.88 -25.11 -0.99
N GLU A 160 -8.86 -25.29 -1.82
CA GLU A 160 -7.66 -26.06 -1.48
C GLU A 160 -6.46 -25.61 -2.34
N LEU A 161 -5.26 -25.69 -1.76
CA LEU A 161 -3.99 -25.69 -2.50
C LEU A 161 -3.27 -27.01 -2.18
N LYS A 162 -3.39 -27.99 -3.08
CA LYS A 162 -2.94 -29.36 -2.85
C LYS A 162 -1.55 -29.58 -3.44
N GLN A 163 -0.61 -30.10 -2.65
CA GLN A 163 0.69 -30.52 -3.16
C GLN A 163 0.55 -31.89 -3.85
N LEU A 164 0.86 -31.95 -5.16
CA LEU A 164 0.81 -33.17 -5.97
C LEU A 164 2.18 -33.81 -6.15
N GLY A 165 3.25 -33.05 -5.94
CA GLY A 165 4.64 -33.50 -5.99
C GLY A 165 5.57 -32.46 -5.37
N HIS A 166 6.87 -32.70 -5.41
CA HIS A 166 7.86 -31.81 -4.77
C HIS A 166 7.67 -30.33 -5.14
N ASN A 167 7.52 -30.03 -6.44
CA ASN A 167 7.31 -28.67 -6.95
C ASN A 167 6.02 -28.53 -7.78
N LEU A 168 5.02 -29.39 -7.57
CA LEU A 168 3.77 -29.36 -8.32
C LEU A 168 2.58 -29.18 -7.37
N PHE A 169 1.79 -28.14 -7.59
CA PHE A 169 0.66 -27.78 -6.73
C PHE A 169 -0.61 -27.59 -7.55
N ARG A 170 -1.73 -28.09 -7.06
CA ARG A 170 -3.06 -27.85 -7.61
C ARG A 170 -3.80 -26.80 -6.80
N ALA A 171 -4.15 -25.69 -7.43
CA ALA A 171 -5.04 -24.70 -6.85
C ALA A 171 -6.49 -25.03 -7.23
N VAL A 172 -7.27 -25.54 -6.26
CA VAL A 172 -8.68 -25.88 -6.45
C VAL A 172 -9.53 -24.64 -6.17
N LYS A 173 -10.37 -24.27 -7.13
CA LYS A 173 -11.19 -23.07 -7.03
C LYS A 173 -12.40 -23.29 -6.14
N ASN A 174 -12.73 -22.25 -5.38
CA ASN A 174 -14.00 -22.11 -4.69
C ASN A 174 -14.98 -21.34 -5.59
N GLY A 175 -15.82 -22.08 -6.32
CA GLY A 175 -16.85 -21.53 -7.21
C GLY A 175 -16.36 -21.20 -8.62
N THR A 176 -17.22 -20.51 -9.38
CA THR A 176 -17.04 -20.23 -10.82
C THR A 176 -16.39 -18.88 -11.05
N TRP A 177 -15.07 -18.82 -10.91
CA TRP A 177 -14.29 -17.65 -11.33
C TRP A 177 -13.18 -18.06 -12.30
N SER A 178 -12.78 -17.09 -13.12
CA SER A 178 -11.61 -17.20 -14.00
C SER A 178 -10.84 -15.89 -13.92
N ALA A 179 -9.52 -15.96 -14.05
CA ALA A 179 -8.60 -14.87 -14.28
C ALA A 179 -8.09 -14.86 -15.74
N GLY A 180 -8.73 -15.63 -16.62
CA GLY A 180 -8.23 -15.90 -17.98
C GLY A 180 -6.95 -16.75 -17.96
N GLU A 181 -6.74 -17.51 -16.90
CA GLU A 181 -5.56 -18.36 -16.72
C GLU A 181 -5.55 -19.53 -17.70
N GLN A 182 -4.39 -19.83 -18.27
CA GLN A 182 -4.20 -20.88 -19.26
C GLN A 182 -2.85 -21.59 -19.04
N VAL A 183 -2.68 -22.77 -19.65
CA VAL A 183 -1.39 -23.46 -19.66
C VAL A 183 -0.31 -22.55 -20.27
N GLY A 184 0.85 -22.49 -19.60
CA GLY A 184 1.97 -21.61 -19.96
C GLY A 184 1.97 -20.26 -19.27
N ASP A 185 0.85 -19.81 -18.68
CA ASP A 185 0.85 -18.58 -17.86
C ASP A 185 1.75 -18.75 -16.64
N LEU A 186 2.39 -17.66 -16.23
CA LEU A 186 3.19 -17.62 -15.01
C LEU A 186 2.33 -17.18 -13.82
N VAL A 187 2.62 -17.70 -12.64
CA VAL A 187 1.86 -17.44 -11.42
C VAL A 187 2.81 -17.10 -10.28
N VAL A 188 2.43 -16.11 -9.47
CA VAL A 188 3.12 -15.80 -8.20
C VAL A 188 2.16 -16.02 -7.03
N MET A 189 2.66 -16.67 -5.97
CA MET A 189 1.94 -16.92 -4.72
C MET A 189 2.77 -16.50 -3.52
N ASP A 190 2.11 -16.17 -2.41
CA ASP A 190 2.78 -15.79 -1.17
C ASP A 190 3.43 -17.03 -0.51
N VAL A 191 4.54 -16.81 0.20
CA VAL A 191 5.16 -17.82 1.06
C VAL A 191 5.03 -17.36 2.51
N LYS A 192 4.44 -18.21 3.34
CA LYS A 192 4.31 -18.01 4.78
C LYS A 192 5.38 -18.80 5.51
N THR A 193 6.04 -18.13 6.43
CA THR A 193 6.89 -18.80 7.42
C THR A 193 6.07 -19.71 8.33
N ASP A 194 6.70 -20.80 8.77
CA ASP A 194 6.20 -21.72 9.80
C ASP A 194 6.29 -21.14 11.22
N LYS A 195 7.02 -20.03 11.39
CA LYS A 195 7.20 -19.37 12.68
C LYS A 195 5.90 -18.70 13.16
N PRO A 196 5.39 -19.04 14.36
CA PRO A 196 4.21 -18.38 14.91
C PRO A 196 4.52 -16.91 15.24
N ASN A 197 3.57 -16.02 14.95
CA ASN A 197 3.67 -14.58 15.23
C ASN A 197 4.89 -13.89 14.58
N ALA A 198 5.30 -14.36 13.40
CA ALA A 198 6.36 -13.72 12.63
C ALA A 198 6.09 -12.22 12.42
N GLY A 199 7.14 -11.42 12.60
CA GLY A 199 7.07 -9.97 12.38
C GLY A 199 6.64 -9.66 10.95
N VAL A 200 5.78 -8.65 10.78
CA VAL A 200 5.33 -8.16 9.47
C VAL A 200 6.14 -6.95 9.03
N HIS A 201 6.20 -6.74 7.71
CA HIS A 201 6.89 -5.65 7.02
C HIS A 201 8.41 -5.80 7.07
N THR A 202 9.14 -5.32 6.06
CA THR A 202 10.61 -5.43 6.07
C THR A 202 11.25 -4.40 6.99
N ILE A 203 10.94 -3.12 6.80
CA ILE A 203 11.34 -2.02 7.69
C ILE A 203 10.09 -1.36 8.27
N MET A 204 10.05 -1.23 9.60
CA MET A 204 8.95 -0.55 10.31
C MET A 204 9.45 0.65 11.11
N LEU A 205 8.88 1.84 10.85
CA LEU A 205 9.07 3.06 11.63
C LEU A 205 7.83 3.34 12.46
N ASN A 206 7.87 3.10 13.77
CA ASN A 206 6.72 3.32 14.66
C ASN A 206 7.01 4.44 15.64
N LYS A 207 6.21 5.51 15.57
CA LYS A 207 6.40 6.75 16.37
C LYS A 207 7.80 7.36 16.15
N CYS A 208 8.29 7.34 14.92
CA CYS A 208 9.57 7.92 14.54
C CYS A 208 9.42 9.34 13.99
N TYR A 209 10.35 10.23 14.35
CA TYR A 209 10.23 11.68 14.12
C TYR A 209 11.50 12.19 13.45
N ASN A 210 11.38 12.78 12.26
CA ASN A 210 12.49 13.23 11.44
C ASN A 210 13.50 12.09 11.16
N THR A 211 12.99 10.89 10.90
CA THR A 211 13.80 9.74 10.48
C THR A 211 13.95 9.74 8.97
N LYS A 212 15.17 9.50 8.48
CA LYS A 212 15.49 9.43 7.06
C LYS A 212 15.95 8.03 6.67
N LEU A 213 15.35 7.46 5.63
CA LEU A 213 15.87 6.29 4.93
C LEU A 213 16.38 6.77 3.56
N GLU A 214 17.68 6.64 3.30
CA GLU A 214 18.31 7.10 2.06
C GLU A 214 19.04 5.97 1.34
N ASN A 215 18.84 5.78 0.04
CA ASN A 215 19.52 4.72 -0.72
C ASN A 215 19.30 3.31 -0.13
N VAL A 216 18.11 3.04 0.40
CA VAL A 216 17.74 1.74 0.98
C VAL A 216 16.94 0.93 -0.04
N THR A 217 17.40 -0.28 -0.35
CA THR A 217 16.77 -1.18 -1.32
C THR A 217 16.15 -2.39 -0.63
N VAL A 218 14.92 -2.76 -1.01
CA VAL A 218 14.22 -3.96 -0.54
C VAL A 218 13.79 -4.81 -1.74
N TYR A 219 14.34 -6.02 -1.87
CA TYR A 219 14.08 -6.92 -3.01
C TYR A 219 12.99 -7.96 -2.76
N GLY A 220 12.56 -8.11 -1.51
CA GLY A 220 11.48 -9.00 -1.08
C GLY A 220 10.91 -8.54 0.25
N SER A 221 9.64 -8.86 0.51
CA SER A 221 8.99 -8.56 1.79
C SER A 221 7.83 -9.53 2.03
N ASN A 222 7.63 -9.94 3.28
CA ASN A 222 6.49 -10.80 3.65
C ASN A 222 5.16 -10.05 3.62
N THR A 223 5.18 -8.72 3.76
CA THR A 223 4.05 -7.80 3.60
C THR A 223 4.51 -6.49 2.96
N PHE A 224 4.57 -5.38 3.71
CA PHE A 224 4.99 -4.06 3.22
C PHE A 224 6.50 -3.91 3.27
N SER A 225 7.13 -3.38 2.23
CA SER A 225 8.59 -3.17 2.23
C SER A 225 9.00 -2.12 3.26
N PHE A 226 8.36 -0.95 3.23
CA PHE A 226 8.51 0.10 4.21
C PHE A 226 7.16 0.45 4.81
N PHE A 227 7.05 0.38 6.14
CA PHE A 227 5.85 0.79 6.85
C PHE A 227 6.20 1.84 7.89
N GLU A 228 5.48 2.96 7.90
CA GLU A 228 5.48 3.86 9.05
C GLU A 228 4.11 4.00 9.70
N LYS A 229 4.13 4.16 11.01
CA LYS A 229 2.95 4.42 11.82
C LYS A 229 3.21 5.52 12.84
N GLU A 230 2.27 6.47 12.94
CA GLU A 230 2.35 7.58 13.90
C GLU A 230 3.63 8.44 13.79
N GLY A 231 4.19 8.52 12.58
CA GLY A 231 5.42 9.26 12.31
C GLY A 231 5.24 10.77 12.29
N TYR A 232 6.35 11.52 12.26
CA TYR A 232 6.37 12.96 12.08
C TYR A 232 7.54 13.38 11.20
N ALA A 233 7.25 13.87 9.99
CA ALA A 233 8.23 14.38 9.04
C ALA A 233 9.36 13.37 8.71
N ASN A 234 9.00 12.10 8.54
CA ASN A 234 9.95 11.09 8.06
C ASN A 234 10.15 11.22 6.54
N GLU A 235 11.34 10.85 6.08
CA GLU A 235 11.79 10.98 4.70
C GLU A 235 12.25 9.63 4.15
N TYR A 236 11.76 9.31 2.95
CA TYR A 236 12.24 8.22 2.12
C TYR A 236 12.85 8.86 0.87
N LYS A 237 14.15 8.72 0.69
CA LYS A 237 14.87 9.34 -0.41
C LYS A 237 15.68 8.31 -1.19
N ASN A 238 15.47 8.23 -2.49
CA ASN A 238 16.16 7.27 -3.35
C ASN A 238 16.06 5.82 -2.82
N CYS A 239 14.92 5.48 -2.22
CA CYS A 239 14.63 4.12 -1.79
C CYS A 239 14.14 3.28 -2.97
N VAL A 240 14.46 1.99 -2.96
CA VAL A 240 14.08 1.06 -4.03
C VAL A 240 13.27 -0.10 -3.47
N VAL A 241 12.13 -0.38 -4.09
CA VAL A 241 11.41 -1.65 -4.00
C VAL A 241 11.25 -2.17 -5.41
N ASP A 242 11.97 -3.22 -5.74
CA ASP A 242 11.91 -3.83 -7.07
C ASP A 242 12.33 -5.30 -7.01
N ARG A 243 12.27 -5.99 -8.14
CA ARG A 243 12.67 -7.38 -8.27
C ARG A 243 14.17 -7.52 -8.02
N GLY A 244 14.53 -8.37 -7.06
CA GLY A 244 15.93 -8.71 -6.80
C GLY A 244 16.57 -9.62 -7.86
N PRO A 245 17.91 -9.72 -7.85
CA PRO A 245 18.63 -10.63 -8.72
C PRO A 245 18.35 -12.10 -8.37
N MET A 246 18.58 -12.98 -9.34
CA MET A 246 18.61 -14.44 -9.14
C MET A 246 19.92 -15.01 -9.70
N PRO A 247 20.43 -16.13 -9.14
CA PRO A 247 21.55 -16.86 -9.70
C PRO A 247 21.37 -17.19 -11.18
N GLN A 248 22.48 -17.28 -11.92
CA GLN A 248 22.45 -17.69 -13.33
C GLN A 248 21.77 -19.06 -13.48
N GLY A 249 20.88 -19.18 -14.49
CA GLY A 249 20.12 -20.40 -14.74
C GLY A 249 18.89 -20.58 -13.84
N ILE A 250 18.61 -19.63 -12.95
CA ILE A 250 17.34 -19.52 -12.21
C ILE A 250 16.47 -18.46 -12.87
N ALA A 251 15.17 -18.75 -13.00
CA ALA A 251 14.22 -17.82 -13.61
C ALA A 251 14.22 -16.47 -12.85
N PRO A 252 14.26 -15.32 -13.55
CA PRO A 252 14.17 -14.02 -12.91
C PRO A 252 12.87 -13.86 -12.11
N ARG A 253 12.91 -13.06 -11.04
CA ARG A 253 11.72 -12.82 -10.20
C ARG A 253 10.62 -12.15 -11.02
N LEU A 254 9.37 -12.45 -10.69
CA LEU A 254 8.18 -11.76 -11.23
C LEU A 254 7.64 -10.68 -10.27
N ARG A 255 7.96 -10.79 -8.99
CA ARG A 255 7.49 -9.92 -7.91
C ARG A 255 8.65 -9.43 -7.04
N SER A 256 8.46 -8.30 -6.36
CA SER A 256 9.28 -7.81 -5.26
C SER A 256 8.65 -8.15 -3.89
N GLY A 257 8.04 -7.18 -3.19
CA GLY A 257 7.32 -7.40 -1.92
C GLY A 257 5.94 -8.04 -2.09
N ASN A 258 5.43 -8.73 -1.07
CA ASN A 258 4.10 -9.37 -1.13
C ASN A 258 2.94 -8.38 -1.06
N ALA A 259 3.12 -7.21 -0.44
CA ALA A 259 2.11 -6.16 -0.36
C ALA A 259 2.69 -4.80 -0.73
N ASP A 260 2.27 -3.72 -0.06
CA ASP A 260 2.59 -2.35 -0.42
C ASP A 260 4.10 -2.05 -0.40
N GLY A 261 4.55 -1.10 -1.22
CA GLY A 261 5.94 -0.65 -1.25
C GLY A 261 6.28 0.23 -0.05
N ILE A 262 5.81 1.48 -0.07
CA ILE A 262 5.95 2.46 1.02
C ILE A 262 4.56 2.79 1.55
N HIS A 263 4.29 2.39 2.79
CA HIS A 263 3.00 2.57 3.44
C HIS A 263 3.13 3.48 4.66
N SER A 264 2.62 4.72 4.53
CA SER A 264 2.52 5.66 5.65
C SER A 264 1.12 5.70 6.21
N SER A 265 0.99 5.37 7.49
CA SER A 265 -0.29 5.38 8.19
C SER A 265 -0.25 6.27 9.42
N GLN A 266 -1.21 7.17 9.51
CA GLN A 266 -1.45 8.01 10.68
C GLN A 266 -0.25 8.89 11.06
N ALA A 267 0.60 9.23 10.08
CA ALA A 267 1.64 10.24 10.26
C ALA A 267 0.99 11.59 10.62
N ARG A 268 1.65 12.33 11.51
CA ARG A 268 1.20 13.67 11.93
C ARG A 268 1.64 14.75 10.97
N LYS A 269 2.79 14.55 10.35
CA LYS A 269 3.34 15.38 9.30
C LYS A 269 4.07 14.49 8.30
N GLY A 270 3.97 14.78 7.01
CA GLY A 270 4.62 13.97 5.98
C GLY A 270 3.83 12.69 5.65
N PRO A 271 4.47 11.70 5.00
CA PRO A 271 5.91 11.59 4.74
C PRO A 271 6.38 12.49 3.59
N THR A 272 7.70 12.59 3.46
CA THR A 272 8.33 12.94 2.18
C THR A 272 8.83 11.65 1.52
N VAL A 273 8.43 11.42 0.27
CA VAL A 273 8.87 10.30 -0.57
C VAL A 273 9.36 10.88 -1.89
N THR A 274 10.67 10.89 -2.07
CA THR A 274 11.33 11.57 -3.20
C THR A 274 12.37 10.71 -3.88
N GLU A 275 12.41 10.76 -5.21
CA GLU A 275 13.43 10.09 -6.03
C GLU A 275 13.44 8.56 -5.83
N CYS A 276 12.34 7.97 -5.34
CA CYS A 276 12.24 6.54 -5.09
C CYS A 276 11.80 5.76 -6.33
N LYS A 277 12.19 4.48 -6.40
CA LYS A 277 11.66 3.51 -7.36
C LYS A 277 10.87 2.44 -6.62
N VAL A 278 9.57 2.31 -6.89
CA VAL A 278 8.70 1.38 -6.15
C VAL A 278 7.80 0.63 -7.12
N GLY A 279 8.09 -0.65 -7.35
CA GLY A 279 7.29 -1.44 -8.28
C GLY A 279 7.42 -2.95 -8.14
N HIS A 280 6.63 -3.65 -8.95
CA HIS A 280 6.51 -5.12 -8.97
C HIS A 280 6.09 -5.74 -7.62
N ASN A 281 5.67 -4.94 -6.64
CA ASN A 281 5.19 -5.43 -5.37
C ASN A 281 3.72 -5.89 -5.48
N GLY A 282 3.23 -6.65 -4.52
CA GLY A 282 1.93 -7.31 -4.63
C GLY A 282 0.71 -6.41 -4.44
N ASP A 283 0.89 -5.13 -4.11
CA ASP A 283 -0.18 -4.16 -3.82
C ASP A 283 0.21 -2.73 -4.23
N ASP A 284 -0.32 -1.71 -3.55
CA ASP A 284 -0.03 -0.31 -3.84
C ASP A 284 1.47 0.03 -3.76
N CYS A 285 1.99 0.91 -4.62
CA CYS A 285 3.40 1.29 -4.51
C CYS A 285 3.61 2.26 -3.35
N ILE A 286 2.94 3.41 -3.34
CA ILE A 286 3.06 4.44 -2.30
C ILE A 286 1.69 4.80 -1.75
N ILE A 287 1.52 4.78 -0.43
CA ILE A 287 0.30 5.21 0.24
C ILE A 287 0.56 6.17 1.38
N VAL A 288 -0.24 7.23 1.45
CA VAL A 288 -0.32 8.17 2.58
C VAL A 288 -1.74 8.16 3.11
N CYS A 289 -1.94 7.60 4.30
CA CYS A 289 -3.27 7.36 4.86
C CYS A 289 -3.38 7.68 6.34
N GLY A 290 -4.60 7.60 6.86
CA GLY A 290 -4.87 7.65 8.29
C GLY A 290 -5.95 6.64 8.66
N ARG A 291 -6.92 7.06 9.48
CA ARG A 291 -8.12 6.28 9.76
C ARG A 291 -9.35 7.18 9.82
N SER A 292 -10.48 6.63 9.40
CA SER A 292 -11.79 7.24 9.52
C SER A 292 -12.65 6.33 10.38
N PHE A 293 -13.62 6.91 11.08
CA PHE A 293 -14.39 6.19 12.09
C PHE A 293 -15.86 6.53 11.91
N PRO A 294 -16.72 5.52 11.67
CA PRO A 294 -18.15 5.75 11.58
C PRO A 294 -18.71 6.09 12.96
N VAL A 295 -19.62 7.05 12.99
CA VAL A 295 -20.34 7.48 14.20
C VAL A 295 -21.46 6.48 14.50
N GLY A 296 -21.49 5.97 15.73
CA GLY A 296 -22.59 5.17 16.27
C GLY A 296 -23.67 6.03 16.95
N SER A 297 -23.29 7.13 17.59
CA SER A 297 -24.21 8.15 18.13
C SER A 297 -23.45 9.42 18.55
N ALA A 298 -24.15 10.51 18.84
CA ALA A 298 -23.57 11.70 19.45
C ALA A 298 -24.56 12.33 20.45
N ASP A 299 -24.03 13.10 21.41
CA ASP A 299 -24.81 13.85 22.40
C ASP A 299 -24.27 15.28 22.46
N ALA A 300 -25.06 16.23 21.95
CA ALA A 300 -24.67 17.63 21.85
C ALA A 300 -24.52 18.31 23.22
N ALA A 301 -25.41 18.02 24.17
CA ALA A 301 -25.34 18.58 25.52
C ALA A 301 -24.09 18.10 26.26
N LYS A 302 -23.74 16.81 26.10
CA LYS A 302 -22.51 16.24 26.64
C LYS A 302 -21.30 16.51 25.74
N ARG A 303 -21.44 17.05 24.53
CA ARG A 303 -20.34 17.23 23.56
C ARG A 303 -19.54 15.94 23.32
N THR A 304 -20.24 14.82 23.20
CA THR A 304 -19.63 13.50 23.02
C THR A 304 -20.03 12.86 21.70
N ILE A 305 -19.09 12.17 21.06
CA ILE A 305 -19.28 11.39 19.84
C ILE A 305 -18.83 9.96 20.12
N ASP A 306 -19.71 9.00 19.86
CA ASP A 306 -19.44 7.58 20.05
C ASP A 306 -19.07 6.96 18.72
N LEU A 307 -17.84 6.51 18.59
CA LEU A 307 -17.32 5.83 17.41
C LEU A 307 -17.45 4.31 17.59
N VAL A 308 -17.80 3.60 16.51
CA VAL A 308 -17.75 2.13 16.46
C VAL A 308 -16.70 1.70 15.46
N THR A 309 -15.77 0.84 15.86
CA THR A 309 -14.62 0.48 15.03
C THR A 309 -14.16 -0.96 15.26
N ARG A 310 -13.30 -1.43 14.36
CA ARG A 310 -12.48 -2.64 14.52
C ARG A 310 -11.05 -2.32 14.99
N GLU A 311 -10.66 -1.05 15.02
CA GLU A 311 -9.33 -0.61 15.43
C GLU A 311 -9.16 -0.74 16.94
N THR A 312 -8.14 -1.49 17.36
CA THR A 312 -7.83 -1.73 18.78
C THR A 312 -7.17 -0.52 19.44
N HIS A 313 -6.38 0.24 18.68
CA HIS A 313 -5.61 1.38 19.17
C HIS A 313 -5.74 2.57 18.19
N PRO A 314 -6.90 3.23 18.14
CA PRO A 314 -7.06 4.40 17.29
C PRO A 314 -6.19 5.56 17.79
N VAL A 315 -5.63 6.33 16.86
CA VAL A 315 -4.66 7.38 17.17
C VAL A 315 -5.38 8.71 17.36
N PHE A 316 -5.49 9.12 18.61
CA PHE A 316 -6.10 10.37 19.04
C PHE A 316 -5.31 10.96 20.21
N ARG A 317 -4.98 12.25 20.15
CA ARG A 317 -4.31 13.01 21.21
C ARG A 317 -5.15 14.23 21.57
N ARG A 318 -5.16 14.59 22.86
CA ARG A 318 -5.86 15.80 23.32
C ARG A 318 -5.37 17.00 22.51
N GLY A 319 -6.32 17.81 22.02
CA GLY A 319 -6.06 18.95 21.16
C GLY A 319 -6.18 18.66 19.66
N ASP A 320 -6.20 17.39 19.25
CA ASP A 320 -6.27 17.01 17.84
C ASP A 320 -7.47 17.63 17.10
N ARG A 321 -7.23 17.98 15.84
CA ARG A 321 -8.24 18.42 14.87
C ARG A 321 -9.02 17.23 14.35
N LEU A 322 -10.33 17.23 14.59
CA LEU A 322 -11.24 16.21 14.06
C LEU A 322 -12.08 16.84 12.95
N VAL A 323 -12.17 16.18 11.81
CA VAL A 323 -13.08 16.58 10.73
C VAL A 323 -14.26 15.62 10.70
N VAL A 324 -15.47 16.18 10.62
CA VAL A 324 -16.71 15.41 10.46
C VAL A 324 -17.20 15.55 9.04
N VAL A 325 -17.49 14.41 8.42
CA VAL A 325 -18.08 14.32 7.07
C VAL A 325 -19.44 13.65 7.20
N GLY A 326 -20.45 14.29 6.64
CA GLY A 326 -21.81 13.79 6.59
C GLY A 326 -21.92 12.50 5.78
N TYR A 327 -22.97 11.72 6.02
CA TYR A 327 -23.25 10.54 5.19
C TYR A 327 -23.44 10.86 3.69
N ASP A 328 -23.86 12.09 3.37
CA ASP A 328 -23.95 12.61 2.00
C ASP A 328 -22.59 13.00 1.39
N GLY A 329 -21.51 12.89 2.18
CA GLY A 329 -20.15 13.24 1.83
C GLY A 329 -19.77 14.69 2.08
N LYS A 330 -20.68 15.55 2.55
CA LYS A 330 -20.36 16.97 2.81
C LYS A 330 -19.56 17.13 4.09
N ARG A 331 -18.49 17.92 4.04
CA ARG A 331 -17.76 18.32 5.25
C ARG A 331 -18.62 19.22 6.14
N LYS A 332 -18.97 18.73 7.32
CA LYS A 332 -19.78 19.47 8.31
C LYS A 332 -18.96 20.51 9.07
N GLY A 333 -17.70 20.18 9.37
CA GLY A 333 -16.76 21.11 9.98
C GLY A 333 -15.69 20.43 10.81
N GLU A 334 -14.91 21.25 11.49
CA GLU A 334 -13.83 20.83 12.39
C GLU A 334 -14.21 20.95 13.86
N LEU A 335 -13.69 20.01 14.66
CA LEU A 335 -13.77 19.99 16.12
C LEU A 335 -12.35 19.93 16.72
N ARG A 336 -12.27 20.10 18.04
CA ARG A 336 -11.04 19.90 18.81
C ARG A 336 -11.27 18.86 19.89
N LEU A 337 -10.45 17.82 19.91
CA LEU A 337 -10.56 16.72 20.86
C LEU A 337 -10.14 17.16 22.27
N VAL A 338 -10.93 16.79 23.27
CA VAL A 338 -10.63 17.00 24.70
C VAL A 338 -10.16 15.71 25.36
N SER A 339 -10.87 14.60 25.14
CA SER A 339 -10.52 13.29 25.68
C SER A 339 -11.15 12.16 24.86
N ILE A 340 -10.61 10.96 25.01
CA ILE A 340 -11.09 9.71 24.41
C ILE A 340 -11.21 8.67 25.51
N ASN A 341 -12.33 7.94 25.55
CA ASN A 341 -12.53 6.83 26.48
C ASN A 341 -13.09 5.62 25.74
N ARG A 342 -12.62 4.43 26.10
CA ARG A 342 -13.20 3.18 25.58
C ARG A 342 -14.57 2.95 26.22
N PHE A 343 -15.48 2.39 25.45
CA PHE A 343 -16.77 1.87 25.94
C PHE A 343 -17.18 0.67 25.11
N ASP A 344 -18.19 -0.07 25.57
CA ASP A 344 -18.79 -1.17 24.80
C ASP A 344 -19.99 -0.64 24.00
N PRO A 345 -19.94 -0.64 22.65
CA PRO A 345 -21.06 -0.19 21.83
C PRO A 345 -22.30 -1.04 22.07
N THR A 346 -23.47 -0.41 22.12
CA THR A 346 -24.75 -1.13 22.13
C THR A 346 -24.95 -1.88 20.82
N GLU A 347 -25.84 -2.87 20.82
CA GLU A 347 -26.20 -3.57 19.59
C GLU A 347 -26.78 -2.62 18.55
N GLU A 348 -27.58 -1.63 18.98
CA GLU A 348 -28.13 -0.59 18.11
C GLU A 348 -27.03 0.22 17.41
N GLN A 349 -26.01 0.68 18.16
CA GLN A 349 -24.89 1.43 17.58
C GLN A 349 -24.09 0.59 16.57
N ARG A 350 -23.82 -0.67 16.89
CA ARG A 350 -23.16 -1.60 15.94
C ARG A 350 -24.01 -1.82 14.69
N ASN A 351 -25.32 -2.03 14.87
CA ASN A 351 -26.25 -2.26 13.78
C ASN A 351 -26.46 -1.01 12.92
N ALA A 352 -26.38 0.19 13.49
CA ALA A 352 -26.43 1.45 12.75
C ALA A 352 -25.22 1.59 11.81
N VAL A 353 -24.00 1.39 12.33
CA VAL A 353 -22.77 1.44 11.52
C VAL A 353 -22.75 0.37 10.43
N THR A 354 -23.05 -0.88 10.81
CA THR A 354 -22.99 -2.00 9.88
C THR A 354 -24.09 -1.95 8.81
N ARG A 355 -25.29 -1.43 9.11
CA ARG A 355 -26.33 -1.22 8.08
C ARG A 355 -26.06 0.02 7.22
N GLY A 356 -25.55 1.10 7.82
CA GLY A 356 -25.19 2.33 7.09
C GLY A 356 -24.03 2.15 6.12
N TYR A 357 -23.14 1.20 6.39
CA TYR A 357 -22.02 0.85 5.50
C TYR A 357 -22.03 -0.64 5.14
N PRO A 358 -22.86 -1.06 4.15
CA PRO A 358 -22.99 -2.45 3.76
C PRO A 358 -21.68 -3.10 3.29
N SER A 359 -20.79 -2.31 2.66
CA SER A 359 -19.53 -2.76 2.05
C SER A 359 -18.34 -2.80 3.01
N LEU A 360 -18.50 -2.53 4.31
CA LEU A 360 -17.38 -2.55 5.26
C LEU A 360 -16.61 -3.87 5.21
N LEU A 361 -15.30 -3.76 5.09
CA LEU A 361 -14.42 -4.90 5.22
C LEU A 361 -14.37 -5.37 6.67
N SER A 362 -14.40 -6.70 6.86
CA SER A 362 -14.41 -7.33 8.19
C SER A 362 -15.53 -6.79 9.08
N LYS A 363 -16.71 -6.56 8.51
CA LYS A 363 -17.91 -6.03 9.18
C LYS A 363 -18.21 -6.67 10.55
N PRO A 364 -18.08 -8.00 10.75
CA PRO A 364 -18.29 -8.62 12.07
C PRO A 364 -17.31 -8.14 13.16
N SER A 365 -16.17 -7.55 12.80
CA SER A 365 -15.15 -7.07 13.74
C SER A 365 -15.41 -5.67 14.29
N TYR A 366 -16.45 -4.96 13.83
CA TYR A 366 -16.84 -3.63 14.34
C TYR A 366 -17.54 -3.74 15.70
N LYS A 367 -16.77 -4.09 16.74
CA LYS A 367 -17.25 -4.38 18.10
C LYS A 367 -16.69 -3.41 19.15
N LEU A 368 -15.74 -2.56 18.79
CA LEU A 368 -15.04 -1.67 19.73
C LEU A 368 -15.65 -0.28 19.72
N GLY A 369 -15.77 0.33 20.90
CA GLY A 369 -16.32 1.67 21.09
C GLY A 369 -15.30 2.65 21.64
N PHE A 370 -15.24 3.84 21.05
CA PHE A 370 -14.47 4.97 21.59
C PHE A 370 -15.33 6.23 21.64
N ARG A 371 -15.53 6.77 22.84
CA ARG A 371 -16.25 8.01 23.10
C ARG A 371 -15.28 9.17 23.09
N LEU A 372 -15.43 10.06 22.12
CA LEU A 372 -14.68 11.31 22.02
C LEU A 372 -15.44 12.42 22.74
N LYS A 373 -14.79 13.16 23.63
CA LYS A 373 -15.27 14.45 24.14
C LYS A 373 -14.64 15.56 23.30
N VAL A 374 -15.45 16.49 22.81
CA VAL A 374 -14.97 17.64 22.02
C VAL A 374 -15.18 18.97 22.74
N LYS A 375 -14.38 19.98 22.38
CA LYS A 375 -14.44 21.31 22.99
C LYS A 375 -15.79 21.99 22.76
N GLN A 376 -16.32 21.87 21.55
CA GLN A 376 -17.61 22.40 21.12
C GLN A 376 -18.22 21.46 20.07
N MET A 377 -19.53 21.52 19.87
CA MET A 377 -20.25 20.76 18.85
C MET A 377 -21.24 21.71 18.15
N PRO A 378 -20.80 22.49 17.16
CA PRO A 378 -21.59 23.59 16.59
C PRO A 378 -22.53 23.14 15.46
N PHE A 379 -22.51 21.86 15.11
CA PHE A 379 -23.33 21.26 14.07
C PHE A 379 -23.81 19.87 14.53
N GLU A 380 -24.89 19.40 13.92
CA GLU A 380 -25.48 18.09 14.22
C GLU A 380 -24.58 16.96 13.71
N ILE A 381 -24.37 15.96 14.57
CA ILE A 381 -23.61 14.75 14.28
C ILE A 381 -24.50 13.56 14.61
N GLY A 382 -24.58 12.59 13.71
CA GLY A 382 -25.45 11.44 13.87
C GLY A 382 -24.87 10.16 13.29
N PRO A 383 -25.56 9.02 13.52
CA PRO A 383 -25.20 7.75 12.89
C PRO A 383 -25.10 7.88 11.37
N GLY A 384 -24.09 7.25 10.78
CA GLY A 384 -23.78 7.38 9.35
C GLY A 384 -22.75 8.47 9.05
N ASP A 385 -22.58 9.48 9.89
CA ASP A 385 -21.44 10.40 9.74
C ASP A 385 -20.11 9.67 9.96
N VAL A 386 -19.04 10.27 9.46
CA VAL A 386 -17.67 9.78 9.62
C VAL A 386 -16.82 10.85 10.27
N VAL A 387 -16.00 10.45 11.24
CA VAL A 387 -14.98 11.29 11.86
C VAL A 387 -13.60 10.80 11.45
N PHE A 388 -12.72 11.70 11.04
CA PHE A 388 -11.29 11.37 10.91
C PHE A 388 -10.43 12.40 11.66
N ASN A 389 -9.25 11.96 12.07
CA ASN A 389 -8.27 12.81 12.75
C ASN A 389 -7.38 13.50 11.72
N ALA A 390 -7.61 14.80 11.49
CA ALA A 390 -6.85 15.58 10.51
C ALA A 390 -5.37 15.77 10.90
N ASP A 391 -5.02 15.57 12.18
CA ASP A 391 -3.64 15.60 12.65
C ASP A 391 -2.95 14.22 12.59
N ALA A 392 -3.60 13.20 12.03
CA ALA A 392 -3.06 11.84 11.90
C ALA A 392 -3.50 11.19 10.58
N VAL A 393 -3.33 11.91 9.47
CA VAL A 393 -3.58 11.46 8.09
C VAL A 393 -2.43 11.81 7.13
N GLY A 394 -1.30 12.25 7.66
CA GLY A 394 -0.14 12.65 6.88
C GLY A 394 -0.23 14.07 6.31
N SER A 395 -0.62 15.06 7.13
CA SER A 395 -0.68 16.47 6.67
C SER A 395 0.68 16.95 6.17
N GLY A 396 0.73 17.67 5.04
CA GLY A 396 2.00 18.20 4.52
C GLY A 396 2.86 17.17 3.79
N PHE A 397 2.27 16.06 3.32
CA PHE A 397 3.02 15.03 2.59
C PHE A 397 3.56 15.55 1.25
N LEU A 398 4.69 14.97 0.82
CA LEU A 398 5.29 15.21 -0.49
C LEU A 398 5.63 13.88 -1.16
N VAL A 399 5.01 13.58 -2.30
CA VAL A 399 5.34 12.41 -3.14
C VAL A 399 5.80 12.95 -4.49
N LYS A 400 7.11 13.02 -4.70
CA LYS A 400 7.68 13.75 -5.84
C LYS A 400 8.85 13.02 -6.53
N ASP A 401 8.91 13.14 -7.85
CA ASP A 401 10.02 12.61 -8.67
C ASP A 401 10.24 11.10 -8.49
N ASN A 402 9.18 10.32 -8.27
CA ASN A 402 9.28 8.86 -8.11
C ASN A 402 8.97 8.11 -9.41
N GLU A 403 9.53 6.91 -9.56
CA GLU A 403 9.15 5.92 -10.57
C GLU A 403 8.37 4.80 -9.90
N VAL A 404 7.10 4.58 -10.27
CA VAL A 404 6.25 3.57 -9.63
C VAL A 404 5.45 2.74 -10.62
N GLY A 405 5.10 1.51 -10.23
CA GLY A 405 4.10 0.72 -10.93
C GLY A 405 4.46 -0.75 -11.15
N HIS A 406 3.95 -1.33 -12.23
CA HIS A 406 3.95 -2.78 -12.48
C HIS A 406 3.32 -3.60 -11.34
N VAL A 407 2.25 -3.06 -10.75
CA VAL A 407 1.54 -3.65 -9.62
C VAL A 407 0.11 -4.01 -9.97
N ARG A 408 -0.48 -4.93 -9.21
CA ARG A 408 -1.89 -5.32 -9.40
C ARG A 408 -2.88 -4.28 -8.90
N SER A 409 -2.41 -3.27 -8.16
CA SER A 409 -3.23 -2.32 -7.44
C SER A 409 -2.95 -0.90 -7.91
N ARG A 410 -2.86 0.08 -7.00
CA ARG A 410 -2.62 1.49 -7.33
C ARG A 410 -1.13 1.82 -7.35
N GLY A 411 -0.70 2.72 -8.23
CA GLY A 411 0.63 3.29 -8.13
C GLY A 411 0.76 4.13 -6.86
N ILE A 412 -0.02 5.21 -6.75
CA ILE A 412 -0.03 6.11 -5.61
C ILE A 412 -1.45 6.22 -5.05
N LEU A 413 -1.62 5.98 -3.75
CA LEU A 413 -2.88 6.14 -3.03
C LEU A 413 -2.79 7.24 -1.97
N ILE A 414 -3.58 8.30 -2.14
CA ILE A 414 -3.59 9.45 -1.25
C ILE A 414 -4.90 9.53 -0.48
N LYS A 415 -4.76 9.67 0.83
CA LYS A 415 -5.87 10.02 1.75
C LYS A 415 -5.50 11.16 2.70
N GLY A 416 -4.29 11.70 2.59
CA GLY A 416 -3.81 12.81 3.39
C GLY A 416 -4.37 14.17 2.99
N ILE A 417 -3.89 15.21 3.67
CA ILE A 417 -4.28 16.61 3.47
C ILE A 417 -3.04 17.50 3.31
N ASP A 418 -3.20 18.70 2.76
CA ASP A 418 -2.16 19.73 2.63
C ASP A 418 -0.89 19.23 1.91
N GLY A 419 -1.03 18.33 0.93
CA GLY A 419 0.09 17.63 0.33
C GLY A 419 0.25 17.82 -1.18
N VAL A 420 1.36 17.30 -1.71
CA VAL A 420 1.72 17.41 -3.12
C VAL A 420 2.10 16.04 -3.68
N VAL A 421 1.51 15.69 -4.83
CA VAL A 421 1.90 14.56 -5.69
C VAL A 421 2.34 15.14 -7.02
N SER A 422 3.64 15.18 -7.28
CA SER A 422 4.15 15.87 -8.47
C SER A 422 5.28 15.19 -9.18
N SER A 423 5.33 15.32 -10.50
CA SER A 423 6.47 14.87 -11.32
C SER A 423 6.80 13.38 -11.17
N ASN A 424 5.82 12.55 -10.80
CA ASN A 424 6.01 11.10 -10.72
C ASN A 424 5.75 10.46 -12.09
N LYS A 425 6.48 9.37 -12.36
CA LYS A 425 6.21 8.47 -13.49
C LYS A 425 5.54 7.21 -12.97
N ILE A 426 4.35 6.92 -13.48
CA ILE A 426 3.56 5.76 -13.08
C ILE A 426 3.26 4.89 -14.30
N THR A 427 3.65 3.62 -14.29
CA THR A 427 3.47 2.74 -15.45
C THR A 427 2.88 1.38 -15.06
N GLY A 428 1.95 0.86 -15.86
CA GLY A 428 1.59 -0.55 -15.81
C GLY A 428 0.92 -0.99 -14.51
N CYS A 429 0.05 -0.16 -13.93
CA CYS A 429 -0.79 -0.57 -12.79
C CYS A 429 -2.08 -1.25 -13.29
N ALA A 430 -2.45 -2.40 -12.73
CA ALA A 430 -3.70 -3.05 -13.11
C ALA A 430 -4.92 -2.20 -12.69
N MET A 431 -4.81 -1.44 -11.59
CA MET A 431 -5.77 -0.42 -11.18
C MET A 431 -5.24 1.00 -11.49
N GLN A 432 -5.57 2.01 -10.67
CA GLN A 432 -5.26 3.41 -10.93
C GLN A 432 -3.76 3.68 -10.84
N GLY A 433 -3.24 4.59 -11.68
CA GLY A 433 -1.90 5.13 -11.48
C GLY A 433 -1.85 6.00 -10.22
N ILE A 434 -2.82 6.91 -10.07
CA ILE A 434 -3.02 7.72 -8.88
C ILE A 434 -4.49 7.64 -8.45
N LEU A 435 -4.75 7.25 -7.21
CA LEU A 435 -6.07 7.29 -6.58
C LEU A 435 -6.03 8.19 -5.35
N MET A 436 -6.95 9.15 -5.28
CA MET A 436 -7.25 9.91 -4.06
C MET A 436 -8.64 9.51 -3.58
N SER A 437 -8.70 8.74 -2.50
CA SER A 437 -9.96 8.22 -1.97
C SER A 437 -9.83 7.77 -0.51
N PRO A 438 -10.82 8.03 0.37
CA PRO A 438 -10.86 7.39 1.69
C PRO A 438 -10.88 5.86 1.61
N GLU A 439 -11.42 5.29 0.53
CA GLU A 439 -11.85 3.89 0.41
C GLU A 439 -12.67 3.49 1.66
N ILE A 440 -13.93 3.94 1.69
CA ILE A 440 -14.77 3.91 2.90
C ILE A 440 -15.02 2.48 3.42
N GLU A 441 -14.96 1.48 2.55
CA GLU A 441 -14.99 0.06 2.89
C GLU A 441 -13.83 -0.35 3.80
N TRP A 442 -12.67 0.29 3.67
CA TRP A 442 -11.49 0.08 4.52
C TRP A 442 -11.49 0.96 5.75
N MET A 443 -12.31 2.02 5.78
CA MET A 443 -12.18 3.12 6.71
C MET A 443 -10.74 3.64 6.75
N GLY A 444 -10.14 3.75 5.56
CA GLY A 444 -8.71 4.01 5.35
C GLY A 444 -8.27 5.42 5.70
N GLY A 445 -9.20 6.24 6.19
CA GLY A 445 -8.93 7.59 6.65
C GLY A 445 -9.01 8.63 5.57
N GLY A 446 -9.23 9.86 6.05
CA GLY A 446 -9.11 11.09 5.29
C GLY A 446 -10.13 11.31 4.19
N PHE A 447 -10.54 12.56 4.09
CA PHE A 447 -11.20 13.13 2.94
C PHE A 447 -10.31 14.29 2.53
N SER A 448 -9.49 14.09 1.50
CA SER A 448 -8.37 14.99 1.20
C SER A 448 -8.78 16.45 1.04
N SER A 449 -7.92 17.36 1.51
CA SER A 449 -8.08 18.80 1.33
C SER A 449 -6.75 19.48 1.07
N ASN A 450 -6.74 20.53 0.24
CA ASN A 450 -5.54 21.29 -0.13
C ASN A 450 -4.44 20.41 -0.74
N VAL A 451 -4.83 19.48 -1.63
CA VAL A 451 -3.89 18.57 -2.31
C VAL A 451 -3.64 19.04 -3.73
N GLN A 452 -2.38 18.98 -4.15
CA GLN A 452 -1.94 19.29 -5.52
C GLN A 452 -1.45 18.01 -6.21
N ILE A 453 -2.05 17.65 -7.34
CA ILE A 453 -1.64 16.55 -8.20
C ILE A 453 -1.19 17.16 -9.53
N VAL A 454 0.12 17.38 -9.68
CA VAL A 454 0.65 18.27 -10.73
C VAL A 454 1.83 17.65 -11.47
N GLY A 455 1.78 17.63 -12.80
CA GLY A 455 2.96 17.26 -13.60
C GLY A 455 3.29 15.76 -13.61
N ASN A 456 2.35 14.89 -13.26
CA ASN A 456 2.59 13.44 -13.24
C ASN A 456 2.38 12.83 -14.64
N THR A 457 3.13 11.78 -14.96
CA THR A 457 2.95 10.97 -16.17
C THR A 457 2.43 9.59 -15.79
N ILE A 458 1.27 9.20 -16.32
CA ILE A 458 0.60 7.93 -16.03
C ILE A 458 0.38 7.18 -17.34
N GLU A 459 0.92 5.97 -17.43
CA GLU A 459 0.97 5.20 -18.67
C GLU A 459 0.50 3.76 -18.43
N GLU A 460 -0.26 3.21 -19.38
CA GLU A 460 -0.66 1.81 -19.40
C GLU A 460 -1.32 1.29 -18.11
N CYS A 461 -2.06 2.14 -17.41
CA CYS A 461 -2.75 1.77 -16.17
C CYS A 461 -4.21 1.32 -16.43
N MET A 462 -4.90 0.84 -15.40
CA MET A 462 -6.31 0.41 -15.45
C MET A 462 -6.58 -0.75 -16.42
N PHE A 463 -5.62 -1.65 -16.60
CA PHE A 463 -5.77 -2.81 -17.49
C PHE A 463 -6.42 -4.04 -16.83
N GLU A 464 -6.73 -4.02 -15.53
CA GLU A 464 -7.47 -5.10 -14.87
C GLU A 464 -8.78 -5.39 -15.62
N ARG A 465 -9.27 -6.63 -15.57
CA ARG A 465 -10.55 -6.98 -16.18
C ARG A 465 -11.67 -6.04 -15.71
N GLY A 466 -12.56 -5.69 -16.64
CA GLY A 466 -13.69 -4.79 -16.39
C GLY A 466 -14.50 -5.13 -15.14
N ASN A 467 -14.59 -4.15 -14.24
CA ASN A 467 -15.32 -4.23 -12.97
C ASN A 467 -16.16 -2.96 -12.76
N PRO A 468 -17.50 -3.01 -12.89
CA PRO A 468 -18.39 -1.86 -12.72
C PRO A 468 -18.30 -1.15 -11.36
N ARG A 469 -17.75 -1.78 -10.34
CA ARG A 469 -17.63 -1.25 -8.98
C ARG A 469 -16.27 -0.60 -8.70
N LEU A 470 -15.26 -0.88 -9.52
CA LEU A 470 -13.92 -0.33 -9.38
C LEU A 470 -13.96 1.18 -9.70
N PRO A 471 -13.32 2.05 -8.90
CA PRO A 471 -13.21 3.48 -9.20
C PRO A 471 -12.58 3.70 -10.58
N PRO A 472 -13.24 4.37 -11.53
CA PRO A 472 -12.69 4.59 -12.87
C PRO A 472 -11.56 5.63 -12.86
N GLY A 473 -10.84 5.79 -13.97
CA GLY A 473 -9.75 6.78 -14.10
C GLY A 473 -8.38 6.23 -13.71
N ALA A 474 -7.39 6.39 -14.57
CA ALA A 474 -5.99 6.14 -14.21
C ALA A 474 -5.45 7.23 -13.25
N LEU A 475 -5.94 8.47 -13.38
CA LEU A 475 -5.88 9.51 -12.34
C LEU A 475 -7.29 9.71 -11.80
N SER A 476 -7.53 9.39 -10.53
CA SER A 476 -8.88 9.33 -9.97
C SER A 476 -8.98 10.00 -8.61
N LEU A 477 -9.88 10.96 -8.48
CA LEU A 477 -10.34 11.54 -7.22
C LEU A 477 -11.77 11.06 -7.04
N PHE A 478 -11.97 10.00 -6.26
CA PHE A 478 -13.22 9.26 -6.30
C PHE A 478 -13.73 8.93 -4.90
N TYR A 479 -14.99 9.31 -4.63
CA TYR A 479 -15.65 8.99 -3.38
C TYR A 479 -17.08 8.53 -3.60
N ILE A 480 -17.47 7.49 -2.85
CA ILE A 480 -18.84 7.02 -2.76
C ILE A 480 -19.30 6.97 -1.29
N THR A 481 -20.56 7.33 -1.09
CA THR A 481 -21.26 7.21 0.19
C THR A 481 -21.51 5.75 0.56
N GLY A 482 -21.95 5.48 1.80
CA GLY A 482 -22.23 4.12 2.27
C GLY A 482 -23.26 3.35 1.41
N ASP A 483 -24.19 4.05 0.77
CA ASP A 483 -25.18 3.49 -0.16
C ASP A 483 -24.67 3.41 -1.61
N ALA A 484 -23.35 3.55 -1.80
CA ALA A 484 -22.63 3.40 -3.06
C ALA A 484 -23.05 4.40 -4.16
N LYS A 485 -23.35 5.64 -3.77
CA LYS A 485 -23.57 6.76 -4.69
C LYS A 485 -22.35 7.69 -4.71
N VAL A 486 -22.08 8.33 -5.84
CA VAL A 486 -21.11 9.43 -5.90
C VAL A 486 -21.62 10.54 -5.01
N ALA A 487 -20.81 10.97 -4.04
CA ALA A 487 -21.22 11.96 -3.05
C ALA A 487 -21.41 13.35 -3.66
N ASP A 488 -22.13 14.21 -2.95
CA ASP A 488 -22.24 15.63 -3.26
C ASP A 488 -20.86 16.33 -3.16
N PRO A 489 -20.69 17.55 -3.72
CA PRO A 489 -19.47 18.30 -3.53
C PRO A 489 -19.19 18.54 -2.04
N GLY A 490 -17.92 18.44 -1.63
CA GLY A 490 -17.49 18.74 -0.26
C GLY A 490 -16.89 17.56 0.50
N ALA A 491 -16.78 16.39 -0.15
CA ALA A 491 -15.94 15.30 0.36
C ALA A 491 -14.48 15.76 0.31
N PHE A 492 -14.03 16.15 -0.88
CA PHE A 492 -12.70 16.72 -1.08
C PHE A 492 -12.77 18.24 -1.16
N MET A 493 -11.76 18.94 -0.63
CA MET A 493 -11.74 20.41 -0.58
C MET A 493 -10.48 20.98 -1.22
N ASN A 494 -10.60 22.02 -2.06
CA ASN A 494 -9.47 22.76 -2.62
C ASN A 494 -8.42 21.86 -3.29
N ILE A 495 -8.82 21.11 -4.32
CA ILE A 495 -7.93 20.17 -5.01
C ILE A 495 -7.46 20.75 -6.34
N THR A 496 -6.16 20.62 -6.61
CA THR A 496 -5.55 21.04 -7.87
C THR A 496 -5.12 19.82 -8.66
N VAL A 497 -5.57 19.71 -9.92
CA VAL A 497 -5.20 18.64 -10.86
C VAL A 497 -4.74 19.29 -12.16
N GLN A 498 -3.44 19.47 -12.34
CA GLN A 498 -2.91 20.25 -13.47
C GLN A 498 -1.70 19.61 -14.13
N LYS A 499 -1.54 19.81 -15.44
CA LYS A 499 -0.31 19.44 -16.17
C LYS A 499 0.02 17.94 -16.09
N ASN A 500 -0.96 17.08 -15.80
CA ASN A 500 -0.75 15.64 -15.79
C ASN A 500 -0.93 15.10 -17.21
N LYS A 501 -0.14 14.10 -17.56
CA LYS A 501 -0.24 13.37 -18.82
C LYS A 501 -0.68 11.95 -18.54
N VAL A 502 -1.77 11.52 -19.17
CA VAL A 502 -2.32 10.16 -19.06
C VAL A 502 -2.41 9.54 -20.44
N THR A 503 -1.61 8.51 -20.72
CA THR A 503 -1.55 7.85 -22.03
C THR A 503 -1.74 6.34 -21.92
N ASP A 504 -2.21 5.72 -23.00
CA ASP A 504 -2.43 4.28 -23.10
C ASP A 504 -3.27 3.68 -21.95
N CYS A 505 -4.15 4.50 -21.38
CA CYS A 505 -5.11 4.12 -20.35
C CYS A 505 -6.53 4.11 -20.96
N PRO A 506 -7.43 3.21 -20.53
CA PRO A 506 -8.82 3.23 -20.96
C PRO A 506 -9.55 4.48 -20.47
N TYR A 507 -10.57 4.88 -21.21
CA TYR A 507 -11.49 5.93 -20.79
C TYR A 507 -12.51 5.49 -19.71
N PRO A 508 -12.91 6.42 -18.81
CA PRO A 508 -12.32 7.74 -18.63
C PRO A 508 -10.92 7.61 -18.02
N ALA A 509 -9.98 8.42 -18.53
CA ALA A 509 -8.59 8.38 -18.10
C ALA A 509 -8.37 9.24 -16.84
N ILE A 510 -9.07 10.37 -16.75
CA ILE A 510 -9.10 11.23 -15.56
C ILE A 510 -10.52 11.28 -14.99
N VAL A 511 -10.64 11.07 -13.69
CA VAL A 511 -11.92 11.10 -12.97
C VAL A 511 -11.80 12.02 -11.77
N VAL A 512 -12.77 12.94 -11.65
CA VAL A 512 -12.85 13.86 -10.50
C VAL A 512 -14.27 13.94 -9.99
N THR A 513 -14.49 13.55 -8.74
CA THR A 513 -15.82 13.61 -8.11
C THR A 513 -15.81 14.23 -6.74
N SER A 514 -16.93 14.87 -6.37
CA SER A 514 -17.21 15.30 -4.98
C SER A 514 -16.25 16.34 -4.42
N VAL A 515 -15.68 17.20 -5.30
CA VAL A 515 -14.73 18.25 -4.92
C VAL A 515 -15.43 19.59 -4.75
N ASP A 516 -15.23 20.27 -3.62
CA ASP A 516 -15.51 21.69 -3.47
C ASP A 516 -14.21 22.50 -3.60
N GLY A 517 -14.12 23.40 -4.59
CA GLY A 517 -12.92 24.18 -4.88
C GLY A 517 -11.94 23.48 -5.83
N LEU A 518 -12.43 22.83 -6.89
CA LEU A 518 -11.60 22.18 -7.90
C LEU A 518 -10.91 23.20 -8.81
N LYS A 519 -9.58 23.04 -8.97
CA LYS A 519 -8.78 23.70 -10.01
C LYS A 519 -8.20 22.64 -10.94
N MET A 520 -8.66 22.62 -12.18
CA MET A 520 -8.23 21.62 -13.16
C MET A 520 -7.97 22.26 -14.52
N SER A 521 -6.73 22.16 -15.00
CA SER A 521 -6.30 22.74 -16.29
C SER A 521 -5.11 21.98 -16.86
N ASP A 522 -4.89 22.13 -18.17
CA ASP A 522 -3.65 21.69 -18.83
C ASP A 522 -3.31 20.20 -18.66
N ASN A 523 -4.30 19.32 -18.46
CA ASN A 523 -4.07 17.88 -18.42
C ASN A 523 -4.21 17.29 -19.84
N GLU A 524 -3.30 16.39 -20.19
CA GLU A 524 -3.26 15.72 -21.48
C GLU A 524 -3.75 14.27 -21.33
N VAL A 525 -4.62 13.84 -22.24
CA VAL A 525 -5.18 12.49 -22.25
C VAL A 525 -5.06 11.89 -23.64
N GLU A 526 -4.42 10.73 -23.74
CA GLU A 526 -4.41 9.87 -24.92
C GLU A 526 -5.00 8.50 -24.55
N ASN A 527 -6.03 8.07 -25.28
CA ASN A 527 -6.72 6.81 -25.00
C ASN A 527 -5.84 5.60 -25.36
N SER A 528 -5.98 4.52 -24.61
CA SER A 528 -5.61 3.20 -25.13
C SER A 528 -6.50 2.82 -26.32
N LYS A 529 -5.87 2.40 -27.43
CA LYS A 529 -6.59 1.84 -28.58
C LYS A 529 -6.97 0.37 -28.38
N GLU A 530 -6.34 -0.30 -27.42
CA GLU A 530 -6.44 -1.75 -27.21
C GLU A 530 -7.33 -2.11 -26.01
N VAL A 531 -7.54 -1.15 -25.10
CA VAL A 531 -8.16 -1.39 -23.80
C VAL A 531 -9.39 -0.51 -23.64
N THR A 532 -10.58 -1.13 -23.59
CA THR A 532 -11.82 -0.51 -23.11
C THR A 532 -12.26 -1.16 -21.80
N ARG A 533 -12.78 -0.38 -20.85
CA ARG A 533 -13.25 -0.90 -19.56
C ARG A 533 -14.62 -0.37 -19.19
N ASN A 534 -15.35 -1.14 -18.38
CA ASN A 534 -16.63 -0.75 -17.79
C ASN A 534 -16.48 -0.26 -16.33
N HIS A 535 -15.26 0.10 -15.92
CA HIS A 535 -15.00 0.59 -14.56
C HIS A 535 -15.88 1.79 -14.25
N GLY A 536 -16.37 1.85 -13.01
CA GLY A 536 -17.26 2.91 -12.57
C GLY A 536 -18.66 2.94 -13.19
N LYS A 537 -19.04 2.01 -14.09
CA LYS A 537 -20.40 1.94 -14.65
C LYS A 537 -21.48 1.83 -13.56
N ARG A 538 -21.13 1.21 -12.42
CA ARG A 538 -21.77 1.30 -11.08
C ARG A 538 -22.40 2.67 -10.81
N TYR A 539 -21.60 3.69 -11.04
CA TYR A 539 -21.75 5.03 -10.50
C TYR A 539 -22.11 6.07 -11.57
N GLY A 540 -22.36 5.59 -12.81
CA GLY A 540 -22.67 6.40 -13.98
C GLY A 540 -21.44 7.01 -14.65
N ALA A 541 -20.29 6.36 -14.57
CA ALA A 541 -19.10 6.79 -15.30
C ALA A 541 -19.30 6.69 -16.81
N ASP A 542 -18.91 7.75 -17.52
CA ASP A 542 -18.88 7.77 -18.99
C ASP A 542 -17.56 7.16 -19.48
N THR A 543 -17.62 5.93 -20.00
CA THR A 543 -16.45 5.19 -20.50
C THR A 543 -16.07 5.58 -21.93
N GLY A 544 -16.80 6.49 -22.55
CA GLY A 544 -16.46 7.07 -23.87
C GLY A 544 -15.76 8.42 -23.77
N ALA A 545 -15.83 9.10 -22.63
CA ALA A 545 -15.23 10.41 -22.43
C ALA A 545 -13.79 10.31 -21.88
N PRO A 546 -12.82 11.13 -22.35
CA PRO A 546 -11.47 11.14 -21.81
C PRO A 546 -11.41 11.53 -20.33
N ILE A 547 -12.29 12.43 -19.92
CA ILE A 547 -12.39 12.97 -18.58
C ILE A 547 -13.84 12.85 -18.12
N TRP A 548 -14.05 12.37 -16.91
CA TRP A 548 -15.37 12.32 -16.27
C TRP A 548 -15.37 13.12 -14.97
N GLU A 549 -16.21 14.16 -14.94
CA GLU A 549 -16.43 15.02 -13.76
C GLU A 549 -17.86 14.81 -13.23
N LYS A 550 -18.02 14.73 -11.91
CA LYS A 550 -19.35 14.65 -11.28
C LYS A 550 -19.36 15.28 -9.90
N ASN A 551 -20.36 16.11 -9.61
CA ASN A 551 -20.55 16.73 -8.30
C ASN A 551 -19.32 17.54 -7.84
N ASN A 552 -18.83 18.45 -8.69
CA ASN A 552 -17.70 19.34 -8.36
C ASN A 552 -18.13 20.82 -8.37
N VAL A 553 -17.53 21.64 -7.50
CA VAL A 553 -17.58 23.10 -7.54
C VAL A 553 -16.20 23.61 -7.99
N LYS A 554 -16.15 24.29 -9.15
CA LYS A 554 -14.91 24.84 -9.70
C LYS A 554 -14.59 26.20 -9.07
N LYS A 555 -13.30 26.55 -9.01
CA LYS A 555 -12.82 27.84 -8.49
C LYS A 555 -11.96 28.59 -9.51
#